data_AF-A0A941X542-F1
#
_entry.id   AF-A0A941X542-F1
#
_cell.length_a   1.000
_cell.length_b   1.000
_cell.length_c   1.000
_cell.angle_alpha   90.00
_cell.angle_beta   90.00
_cell.angle_gamma   90.00
#
_symmetry.space_group_name_H-M   'P 1'
#
loop_
_entity.id
_entity.type
_entity.pdbx_description
1 polymer ?
#
loop_
_entity_poly.entity_id
_entity_poly.type
_entity_poly.pdbx_seq_one_letter_code
_entity_poly.pdbx_strand_id
1 'polypeptide(L)'
;MKNSTTSKKNTPSTKKGTATPQKEGISFSWVAKNIFAVVIVLFLLNKFVLDVQPGYNWAYNMLQKNLETIRHYSRTATDNRFEMKLGLSHVYLRYVKENTPENAVILLPGKEAFYPEGEERIFSGEPYNKLWAIRFLYPRRVIIPSELGKTPWSEKITHVAIVNGRGYEYLDYEVEQKAPHAVLPMHLKP
;
A
#
# COMPACT_ATOMS: atom_id res chain seq x y z
N MET A 1 -39.65 -56.32 -79.33
CA MET A 1 -40.75 -56.63 -78.39
C MET A 1 -40.18 -57.28 -77.14
N LYS A 2 -40.05 -56.53 -76.04
CA LYS A 2 -40.02 -57.04 -74.66
C LYS A 2 -40.62 -55.94 -73.77
N ASN A 3 -41.82 -56.20 -73.28
CA ASN A 3 -42.57 -55.34 -72.38
C ASN A 3 -41.97 -55.48 -70.96
N SER A 4 -41.80 -54.39 -70.24
CA SER A 4 -41.75 -54.42 -68.78
C SER A 4 -42.70 -53.38 -68.21
N THR A 5 -43.68 -53.92 -67.49
CA THR A 5 -44.83 -53.27 -66.87
C THR A 5 -44.41 -52.55 -65.59
N THR A 6 -45.00 -51.39 -65.36
CA THR A 6 -44.94 -50.60 -64.13
C THR A 6 -45.52 -51.34 -62.92
N SER A 7 -44.94 -51.14 -61.74
CA SER A 7 -45.65 -51.32 -60.46
C SER A 7 -45.11 -50.36 -59.40
N LYS A 8 -45.92 -49.36 -59.06
CA LYS A 8 -45.79 -48.51 -57.87
C LYS A 8 -46.23 -49.32 -56.65
N LYS A 9 -45.45 -49.30 -55.56
CA LYS A 9 -45.90 -49.75 -54.24
C LYS A 9 -45.76 -48.63 -53.22
N ASN A 10 -46.89 -48.31 -52.59
CA ASN A 10 -47.04 -47.31 -51.54
C ASN A 10 -46.41 -47.76 -50.21
N THR A 11 -46.03 -46.75 -49.43
CA THR A 11 -45.30 -46.64 -48.16
C THR A 11 -45.83 -47.49 -46.99
N PRO A 12 -45.05 -47.58 -45.89
CA PRO A 12 -45.58 -47.06 -44.62
C PRO A 12 -44.63 -46.08 -43.91
N SER A 13 -45.23 -44.95 -43.52
CA SER A 13 -44.72 -43.93 -42.62
C SER A 13 -44.29 -44.52 -41.27
N THR A 14 -43.05 -44.25 -40.86
CA THR A 14 -42.62 -44.44 -39.47
C THR A 14 -42.26 -43.08 -38.89
N LYS A 15 -43.17 -42.51 -38.10
CA LYS A 15 -42.86 -41.41 -37.17
C LYS A 15 -41.81 -41.92 -36.18
N LYS A 16 -40.57 -41.42 -36.26
CA LYS A 16 -39.61 -41.53 -35.16
C LYS A 16 -39.62 -40.22 -34.40
N GLY A 17 -40.02 -40.34 -33.13
CA GLY A 17 -40.25 -39.23 -32.21
C GLY A 17 -39.04 -38.34 -32.03
N THR A 18 -39.33 -37.06 -31.83
CA THR A 18 -38.39 -36.04 -31.40
C THR A 18 -37.79 -36.47 -30.05
N ALA A 19 -36.54 -36.92 -30.07
CA ALA A 19 -35.79 -37.12 -28.83
C ALA A 19 -35.53 -35.73 -28.22
N THR A 20 -36.19 -35.42 -27.12
CA THR A 20 -35.81 -34.31 -26.25
C THR A 20 -34.34 -34.50 -25.85
N PRO A 21 -33.47 -33.49 -25.97
CA PRO A 21 -32.09 -33.62 -25.57
C PRO A 21 -32.08 -33.84 -24.06
N GLN A 22 -31.68 -35.03 -23.62
CA GLN A 22 -31.33 -35.26 -22.23
C GLN A 22 -30.22 -34.26 -21.91
N LYS A 23 -30.47 -33.37 -20.93
CA LYS A 23 -29.39 -32.57 -20.35
C LYS A 23 -28.42 -33.55 -19.71
N GLU A 24 -27.35 -33.88 -20.44
CA GLU A 24 -26.24 -34.66 -19.90
C GLU A 24 -25.75 -33.92 -18.66
N GLY A 25 -25.96 -34.53 -17.49
CA GLY A 25 -25.37 -34.04 -16.25
C GLY A 25 -23.85 -33.99 -16.41
N ILE A 26 -23.20 -33.16 -15.58
CA ILE A 26 -21.74 -33.01 -15.62
C ILE A 26 -21.09 -34.39 -15.47
N SER A 27 -20.53 -34.90 -16.56
CA SER A 27 -19.87 -36.21 -16.61
C SER A 27 -18.50 -36.14 -15.94
N PHE A 28 -18.09 -37.21 -15.25
CA PHE A 28 -16.76 -37.34 -14.67
C PHE A 28 -15.64 -37.06 -15.70
N SER A 29 -15.82 -37.49 -16.95
CA SER A 29 -14.85 -37.22 -18.03
C SER A 29 -14.73 -35.71 -18.33
N TRP A 30 -15.85 -34.99 -18.29
CA TRP A 30 -15.86 -33.54 -18.46
C TRP A 30 -15.14 -32.85 -17.29
N VAL A 31 -15.42 -33.26 -16.04
CA VAL A 31 -14.74 -32.72 -14.85
C VAL A 31 -13.24 -32.99 -14.91
N ALA A 32 -12.84 -34.22 -15.21
CA ALA A 32 -11.44 -34.62 -15.28
C ALA A 32 -10.67 -33.81 -16.34
N LYS A 33 -11.25 -33.60 -17.53
CA LYS A 33 -10.65 -32.77 -18.58
C LYS A 33 -10.47 -31.31 -18.14
N ASN A 34 -11.46 -30.74 -17.45
CA ASN A 34 -11.37 -29.36 -16.95
C ASN A 34 -10.33 -29.23 -15.83
N ILE A 35 -10.26 -30.18 -14.89
CA ILE A 35 -9.22 -30.19 -13.85
C ILE A 35 -7.83 -30.29 -14.50
N PHE A 36 -7.67 -31.18 -15.47
CA PHE A 36 -6.40 -31.35 -16.17
C PHE A 36 -5.98 -30.06 -16.92
N ALA A 37 -6.94 -29.39 -17.58
CA ALA A 37 -6.69 -28.10 -18.22
C ALA A 37 -6.27 -27.03 -17.20
N VAL A 38 -6.93 -26.97 -16.03
CA VAL A 38 -6.56 -26.05 -14.94
C VAL A 38 -5.14 -26.35 -14.45
N VAL A 39 -4.76 -27.61 -14.26
CA VAL A 39 -3.40 -27.99 -13.84
C VAL A 39 -2.37 -27.55 -14.88
N ILE A 40 -2.63 -27.75 -16.17
CA ILE A 40 -1.73 -27.29 -17.25
C ILE A 40 -1.60 -25.77 -17.21
N VAL A 41 -2.70 -25.04 -17.12
CA VAL A 41 -2.68 -23.57 -17.06
C VAL A 41 -1.88 -23.10 -15.83
N LEU A 42 -2.11 -23.67 -14.65
CA LEU A 42 -1.36 -23.35 -13.44
C LEU A 42 0.13 -23.65 -13.59
N PHE A 43 0.49 -24.78 -14.20
CA PHE A 43 1.88 -25.12 -14.48
C PHE A 43 2.54 -24.11 -15.41
N LEU A 44 1.87 -23.73 -16.50
CA LEU A 44 2.39 -22.75 -17.46
C LEU A 44 2.51 -21.36 -16.84
N LEU A 45 1.52 -20.92 -16.04
CA LEU A 45 1.59 -19.67 -15.29
C LEU A 45 2.76 -19.68 -14.30
N ASN A 46 2.94 -20.76 -13.55
CA ASN A 46 4.05 -20.87 -12.60
C ASN A 46 5.41 -20.81 -13.33
N LYS A 47 5.56 -21.60 -14.40
CA LYS A 47 6.84 -21.74 -15.12
C LYS A 47 7.21 -20.60 -16.04
N PHE A 48 6.25 -19.96 -16.68
CA PHE A 48 6.55 -18.93 -17.69
C PHE A 48 6.16 -17.52 -17.25
N VAL A 49 5.33 -17.37 -16.22
CA VAL A 49 4.95 -16.05 -15.70
C VAL A 49 5.67 -15.76 -14.39
N LEU A 50 5.55 -16.65 -13.39
CA LEU A 50 6.17 -16.41 -12.08
C LEU A 50 7.71 -16.60 -12.12
N ASP A 51 8.21 -17.66 -12.74
CA ASP A 51 9.66 -17.95 -12.77
C ASP A 51 10.44 -17.06 -13.76
N VAL A 52 9.86 -16.73 -14.92
CA VAL A 52 10.58 -16.05 -16.02
C VAL A 52 10.44 -14.53 -15.97
N GLN A 53 9.30 -14.00 -15.52
CA GLN A 53 9.10 -12.55 -15.46
C GLN A 53 9.60 -11.99 -14.12
N PRO A 54 10.66 -11.19 -14.10
CA PRO A 54 11.30 -10.76 -12.84
C PRO A 54 10.36 -10.01 -11.89
N GLY A 55 9.42 -9.23 -12.44
CA GLY A 55 8.46 -8.48 -11.66
C GLY A 55 7.49 -9.38 -10.86
N TYR A 56 7.01 -10.46 -11.46
CA TYR A 56 6.10 -11.39 -10.77
C TYR A 56 6.84 -12.23 -9.75
N ASN A 57 8.04 -12.71 -10.08
CA ASN A 57 8.90 -13.40 -9.13
C ASN A 57 9.20 -12.51 -7.90
N TRP A 58 9.58 -11.26 -8.14
CA TRP A 58 9.84 -10.30 -7.07
C TRP A 58 8.60 -10.08 -6.20
N ALA A 59 7.44 -9.83 -6.82
CA ALA A 59 6.19 -9.59 -6.09
C ALA A 59 5.78 -10.80 -5.23
N TYR A 60 5.88 -12.01 -5.78
CA TYR A 60 5.58 -13.23 -5.05
C TYR A 60 6.49 -13.42 -3.84
N ASN A 61 7.81 -13.29 -4.02
CA ASN A 61 8.78 -13.40 -2.94
C ASN A 61 8.59 -12.31 -1.87
N MET A 62 8.30 -11.08 -2.30
CA MET A 62 8.02 -9.95 -1.41
C MET A 62 6.78 -10.22 -0.56
N LEU A 63 5.71 -10.74 -1.17
CA LEU A 63 4.48 -11.13 -0.46
C LEU A 63 4.74 -12.25 0.56
N GLN A 64 5.43 -13.32 0.16
CA GLN A 64 5.73 -14.43 1.06
C GLN A 64 6.52 -13.97 2.30
N LYS A 65 7.63 -13.25 2.08
CA LYS A 65 8.48 -12.76 3.18
C LYS A 65 7.74 -11.77 4.08
N ASN A 66 6.91 -10.90 3.52
CA ASN A 66 6.08 -9.99 4.30
C ASN A 66 5.06 -10.74 5.15
N LEU A 67 4.46 -11.80 4.61
CA LEU A 67 3.43 -12.58 5.32
C LEU A 67 4.05 -13.40 6.46
N GLU A 68 5.25 -13.95 6.26
CA GLU A 68 6.07 -14.55 7.32
C GLU A 68 6.38 -13.54 8.43
N THR A 69 6.81 -12.33 8.07
CA THR A 69 7.10 -11.25 9.00
C THR A 69 5.85 -10.86 9.81
N ILE A 70 4.71 -10.68 9.15
CA ILE A 70 3.44 -10.35 9.80
C ILE A 70 3.03 -11.44 10.81
N ARG A 71 3.22 -12.72 10.46
CA ARG A 71 2.94 -13.83 11.37
C ARG A 71 3.86 -13.83 12.58
N HIS A 72 5.16 -13.66 12.36
CA HIS A 72 6.17 -13.63 13.41
C HIS A 72 5.92 -12.49 14.42
N TYR A 73 5.56 -11.30 13.92
CA TYR A 73 5.28 -10.10 14.72
C TYR A 73 3.77 -9.85 14.93
N SER A 74 2.96 -10.91 14.91
CA SER A 74 1.49 -10.82 14.98
C SER A 74 0.98 -10.26 16.31
N ARG A 75 1.77 -10.36 17.39
CA ARG A 75 1.43 -9.85 18.73
C ARG A 75 2.07 -8.50 19.07
N THR A 76 2.87 -7.92 18.17
CA THR A 76 3.54 -6.65 18.42
C THR A 76 2.55 -5.48 18.33
N ALA A 77 2.68 -4.51 19.24
CA ALA A 77 1.89 -3.29 19.22
C ALA A 77 2.07 -2.50 17.91
N THR A 78 1.05 -1.71 17.54
CA THR A 78 1.04 -0.93 16.30
C THR A 78 2.24 0.00 16.16
N ASP A 79 2.63 0.69 17.23
CA ASP A 79 3.77 1.62 17.19
C ASP A 79 5.08 0.90 16.94
N ASN A 80 5.31 -0.25 17.58
CA ASN A 80 6.50 -1.06 17.33
C ASN A 80 6.55 -1.54 15.87
N ARG A 81 5.41 -1.87 15.26
CA ARG A 81 5.35 -2.21 13.82
C ARG A 81 5.71 -1.02 12.95
N PHE A 82 5.25 0.18 13.30
CA PHE A 82 5.63 1.39 12.58
C PHE A 82 7.10 1.73 12.77
N GLU A 83 7.65 1.55 13.97
CA GLU A 83 9.07 1.71 14.26
C GLU A 83 9.92 0.72 13.46
N MET A 84 9.53 -0.55 13.37
CA MET A 84 10.21 -1.53 12.51
C MET A 84 10.17 -1.15 11.02
N LYS A 85 9.06 -0.57 10.55
CA LYS A 85 8.85 -0.24 9.14
C LYS A 85 9.48 1.09 8.72
N LEU A 86 9.44 2.07 9.62
CA LEU A 86 9.74 3.48 9.34
C LEU A 86 10.97 3.98 10.10
N GLY A 87 11.46 3.20 11.06
CA GLY A 87 12.62 3.53 11.88
C GLY A 87 12.44 4.86 12.60
N LEU A 88 13.51 5.66 12.58
CA LEU A 88 13.59 6.95 13.24
C LEU A 88 12.49 7.93 12.82
N SER A 89 11.95 7.80 11.59
CA SER A 89 10.86 8.67 11.12
C SER A 89 9.60 8.53 11.96
N HIS A 90 9.23 7.30 12.36
CA HIS A 90 8.09 7.11 13.25
C HIS A 90 8.41 7.53 14.68
N VAL A 91 9.59 7.17 15.18
CA VAL A 91 10.04 7.52 16.53
C VAL A 91 10.03 9.04 16.72
N TYR A 92 10.56 9.79 15.77
CA TYR A 92 10.59 11.25 15.81
C TYR A 92 9.19 11.86 15.77
N LEU A 93 8.32 11.43 14.85
CA LEU A 93 6.95 11.97 14.80
C LEU A 93 6.13 11.60 16.04
N ARG A 94 6.34 10.42 16.62
CA ARG A 94 5.75 10.02 17.91
C ARG A 94 6.25 10.93 19.03
N TYR A 95 7.56 11.17 19.11
CA TYR A 95 8.15 12.11 20.06
C TYR A 95 7.53 13.51 19.93
N VAL A 96 7.41 14.05 18.71
CA VAL A 96 6.76 15.35 18.46
C VAL A 96 5.31 15.35 18.95
N LYS A 97 4.56 14.27 18.70
CA LYS A 97 3.17 14.12 19.17
C LYS A 97 3.07 14.13 20.69
N GLU A 98 3.91 13.35 21.37
CA GLU A 98 3.90 13.18 22.81
C GLU A 98 4.34 14.45 23.56
N ASN A 99 5.18 15.28 22.94
CA ASN A 99 5.72 16.52 23.53
C ASN A 99 4.99 17.79 23.07
N THR A 100 3.81 17.68 22.47
CA THR A 100 2.98 18.82 22.08
C THR A 100 1.52 18.61 22.49
N PRO A 101 0.77 19.67 22.83
CA PRO A 101 -0.65 19.54 23.14
C PRO A 101 -1.47 19.18 21.89
N GLU A 102 -2.67 18.63 22.09
CA GLU A 102 -3.53 18.17 20.98
C GLU A 102 -3.91 19.26 20.00
N ASN A 103 -4.09 20.51 20.47
CA ASN A 103 -4.43 21.67 19.66
C ASN A 103 -3.21 22.37 19.03
N ALA A 104 -2.01 21.81 19.16
CA ALA A 104 -0.81 22.44 18.63
C ALA A 104 -0.88 22.63 17.11
N VAL A 105 -0.38 23.78 16.67
CA VAL A 105 -0.01 24.04 15.29
C VAL A 105 1.51 23.94 15.22
N ILE A 106 2.00 22.94 14.51
CA ILE A 106 3.41 22.58 14.45
C ILE A 106 3.97 22.99 13.08
N LEU A 107 5.03 23.80 13.09
CA LEU A 107 5.86 24.02 11.91
C LEU A 107 6.82 22.83 11.77
N LEU A 108 6.59 22.02 10.74
CA LEU A 108 7.40 20.85 10.42
C LEU A 108 8.47 21.24 9.39
N PRO A 109 9.76 20.92 9.60
CA PRO A 109 10.82 21.21 8.64
C PRO A 109 10.59 20.59 7.25
N GLY A 110 11.20 21.22 6.24
CA GLY A 110 11.14 20.73 4.86
C GLY A 110 12.05 19.52 4.62
N LYS A 111 12.05 19.07 3.36
CA LYS A 111 12.80 17.88 2.91
C LYS A 111 14.29 18.00 3.23
N GLU A 112 14.85 19.18 3.02
CA GLU A 112 16.24 19.52 3.26
C GLU A 112 16.67 19.27 4.70
N ALA A 113 15.78 19.39 5.68
CA ALA A 113 16.11 19.13 7.07
C ALA A 113 16.18 17.63 7.38
N PHE A 114 15.29 16.84 6.80
CA PHE A 114 15.29 15.39 6.97
C PHE A 114 16.37 14.71 6.12
N TYR A 115 16.62 15.23 4.92
CA TYR A 115 17.57 14.72 3.91
C TYR A 115 18.56 15.79 3.47
N PRO A 116 19.48 16.20 4.38
CA PRO A 116 20.56 17.10 4.03
C PRO A 116 21.49 16.50 2.96
N GLU A 117 21.91 17.32 2.00
CA GLU A 117 22.85 16.90 0.96
C GLU A 117 24.25 16.65 1.57
N GLY A 118 24.87 15.53 1.21
CA GLY A 118 26.22 15.17 1.68
C GLY A 118 26.28 14.54 3.07
N GLU A 119 25.14 14.36 3.74
CA GLU A 119 25.04 13.73 5.06
C GLU A 119 24.35 12.35 4.98
N GLU A 120 24.58 11.51 5.99
CA GLU A 120 23.96 10.19 6.06
C GLU A 120 22.44 10.28 6.28
N ARG A 121 21.69 9.53 5.47
CA ARG A 121 20.23 9.46 5.59
C ARG A 121 19.81 8.53 6.72
N ILE A 122 19.56 9.11 7.90
CA ILE A 122 19.07 8.37 9.08
C ILE A 122 17.55 8.18 9.10
N PHE A 123 16.79 9.00 8.36
CA PHE A 123 15.34 8.90 8.25
C PHE A 123 14.90 8.09 7.01
N SER A 124 13.90 7.24 7.17
CA SER A 124 13.30 6.49 6.06
C SER A 124 11.98 7.12 5.57
N GLY A 125 11.55 6.82 4.35
CA GLY A 125 10.27 7.28 3.80
C GLY A 125 10.22 8.77 3.46
N GLU A 126 9.14 9.46 3.86
CA GLU A 126 8.91 10.89 3.60
C GLU A 126 8.32 11.62 4.82
N PRO A 127 9.05 11.68 5.95
CA PRO A 127 8.55 12.31 7.18
C PRO A 127 8.28 13.82 7.06
N TYR A 128 8.88 14.49 6.08
CA TYR A 128 8.63 15.89 5.72
C TYR A 128 7.34 16.11 4.94
N ASN A 129 6.74 15.04 4.38
CA ASN A 129 5.49 15.15 3.62
C ASN A 129 4.35 15.45 4.59
N LYS A 130 3.73 16.63 4.45
CA LYS A 130 2.66 17.11 5.32
C LYS A 130 1.52 16.09 5.51
N LEU A 131 1.02 15.48 4.44
CA LEU A 131 -0.08 14.52 4.52
C LEU A 131 0.32 13.27 5.30
N TRP A 132 1.56 12.83 5.10
CA TRP A 132 2.10 11.67 5.80
C TRP A 132 2.34 11.96 7.29
N ALA A 133 2.93 13.12 7.61
CA ALA A 133 3.18 13.55 8.98
C ALA A 133 1.87 13.73 9.78
N ILE A 134 0.83 14.31 9.17
CA ILE A 134 -0.49 14.50 9.80
C ILE A 134 -1.08 13.18 10.29
N ARG A 135 -0.89 12.07 9.56
CA ARG A 135 -1.39 10.75 9.98
C ARG A 135 -0.87 10.36 11.37
N PHE A 136 0.38 10.68 11.68
CA PHE A 136 0.99 10.36 12.97
C PHE A 136 0.74 11.44 14.01
N LEU A 137 0.70 12.71 13.59
CA LEU A 137 0.56 13.87 14.48
C LEU A 137 -0.89 14.21 14.84
N TYR A 138 -1.90 13.63 14.18
CA TYR A 138 -3.31 13.88 14.50
C TYR A 138 -3.58 13.74 16.02
N PRO A 139 -4.34 14.68 16.64
CA PRO A 139 -5.12 15.79 16.06
C PRO A 139 -4.38 17.11 15.77
N ARG A 140 -3.05 17.16 15.92
CA ARG A 140 -2.27 18.39 15.75
C ARG A 140 -2.29 18.87 14.30
N ARG A 141 -2.25 20.19 14.10
CA ARG A 141 -2.15 20.79 12.78
C ARG A 141 -0.69 20.91 12.37
N VAL A 142 -0.40 20.62 11.11
CA VAL A 142 0.95 20.70 10.55
C VAL A 142 1.00 21.81 9.50
N ILE A 143 2.02 22.66 9.60
CA ILE A 143 2.37 23.68 8.61
C ILE A 143 3.79 23.38 8.13
N ILE A 144 4.05 23.58 6.84
CA ILE A 144 5.39 23.45 6.25
C ILE A 144 5.94 24.82 5.83
N PRO A 145 7.25 25.00 5.69
CA PRO A 145 7.86 26.30 5.37
C PRO A 145 7.26 26.99 4.14
N SER A 146 6.88 26.22 3.12
CA SER A 146 6.28 26.75 1.89
C SER A 146 4.88 27.35 2.07
N GLU A 147 4.23 27.14 3.22
CA GLU A 147 2.92 27.68 3.59
C GLU A 147 2.99 28.90 4.51
N LEU A 148 4.18 29.28 4.97
CA LEU A 148 4.38 30.47 5.78
C LEU A 148 3.92 31.73 5.02
N GLY A 149 3.10 32.55 5.67
CA GLY A 149 2.51 33.76 5.08
C GLY A 149 1.38 33.53 4.07
N LYS A 150 1.04 32.27 3.76
CA LYS A 150 -0.01 31.93 2.76
C LYS A 150 -1.31 31.46 3.38
N THR A 151 -1.30 31.08 4.65
CA THR A 151 -2.48 30.52 5.33
C THR A 151 -2.71 31.20 6.67
N PRO A 152 -3.96 31.34 7.14
CA PRO A 152 -4.23 31.88 8.47
C PRO A 152 -3.60 31.09 9.63
N TRP A 153 -3.08 29.89 9.35
CA TRP A 153 -2.43 29.04 10.33
C TRP A 153 -0.95 29.36 10.50
N SER A 154 -0.30 30.04 9.55
CA SER A 154 1.10 30.43 9.72
C SER A 154 1.30 31.43 10.86
N GLU A 155 0.28 32.26 11.13
CA GLU A 155 0.28 33.20 12.26
C GLU A 155 -0.08 32.54 13.60
N LYS A 156 -0.49 31.28 13.58
CA LYS A 156 -0.97 30.54 14.75
C LYS A 156 -0.03 29.39 15.13
N ILE A 157 1.19 29.38 14.61
CA ILE A 157 2.19 28.37 14.92
C ILE A 157 2.48 28.45 16.42
N THR A 158 2.44 27.29 17.07
CA THR A 158 2.66 27.16 18.52
C THR A 158 3.97 26.47 18.83
N HIS A 159 4.42 25.58 17.94
CA HIS A 159 5.61 24.76 18.13
C HIS A 159 6.36 24.65 16.80
N VAL A 160 7.68 24.53 16.91
CA VAL A 160 8.58 24.26 15.79
C VAL A 160 9.25 22.92 16.03
N ALA A 161 9.12 22.03 15.06
CA ALA A 161 9.86 20.77 15.03
C ALA A 161 11.29 21.04 14.52
N ILE A 162 12.27 20.45 15.18
CA ILE A 162 13.70 20.56 14.86
C ILE A 162 14.22 19.21 14.35
N VAL A 163 14.89 19.21 13.20
CA VAL A 163 15.46 18.01 12.58
C VAL A 163 16.85 18.31 12.06
N ASN A 164 17.83 17.46 12.41
CA ASN A 164 19.24 17.64 12.06
C ASN A 164 19.74 19.07 12.36
N GLY A 165 19.33 19.63 13.50
CA GLY A 165 19.71 20.97 13.94
C GLY A 165 19.09 22.12 13.12
N ARG A 166 18.15 21.84 12.21
CA ARG A 166 17.42 22.85 11.42
C ARG A 166 16.03 23.05 11.97
N GLY A 167 15.54 24.29 11.86
CA GLY A 167 14.27 24.74 12.40
C GLY A 167 14.43 25.77 13.54
N TYR A 168 15.62 25.89 14.13
CA TYR A 168 15.87 26.88 15.19
C TYR A 168 15.70 28.31 14.68
N GLU A 169 15.90 28.54 13.39
CA GLU A 169 15.71 29.83 12.70
C GLU A 169 14.26 30.35 12.71
N TYR A 170 13.28 29.51 13.09
CA TYR A 170 11.87 29.91 13.20
C TYR A 170 11.44 30.23 14.63
N LEU A 171 12.30 30.03 15.63
CA LEU A 171 12.01 30.42 17.02
C LEU A 171 12.23 31.92 17.20
N ASP A 172 11.46 32.54 18.09
CA ASP A 172 11.63 33.97 18.42
C ASP A 172 12.64 34.23 19.55
N TYR A 173 13.33 33.18 19.99
CA TYR A 173 14.31 33.19 21.08
C TYR A 173 15.54 32.34 20.75
N GLU A 174 16.66 32.67 21.40
CA GLU A 174 17.89 31.88 21.29
C GLU A 174 17.87 30.66 22.21
N VAL A 175 18.34 29.53 21.69
CA VAL A 175 18.46 28.27 22.43
C VAL A 175 19.94 28.00 22.69
N GLU A 176 20.34 27.99 23.96
CA GLU A 176 21.73 27.77 24.37
C GLU A 176 22.25 26.37 23.98
N GLN A 177 21.42 25.34 24.15
CA GLN A 177 21.78 23.95 23.84
C GLN A 177 20.93 23.41 22.69
N LYS A 178 21.51 23.38 21.48
CA LYS A 178 20.82 22.93 20.27
C LYS A 178 20.91 21.42 20.12
N ALA A 179 19.86 20.72 20.52
CA ALA A 179 19.67 19.31 20.19
C ALA A 179 19.40 19.13 18.67
N PRO A 180 19.90 18.04 18.04
CA PRO A 180 19.69 17.79 16.61
C PRO A 180 18.23 17.46 16.28
N HIS A 181 17.51 16.82 17.21
CA HIS A 181 16.09 16.50 17.08
C HIS A 181 15.36 17.00 18.31
N ALA A 182 14.36 17.86 18.11
CA ALA A 182 13.54 18.41 19.18
C ALA A 182 12.17 18.86 18.65
N VAL A 183 11.29 19.24 19.58
CA VAL A 183 10.14 20.09 19.30
C VAL A 183 10.08 21.13 20.40
N LEU A 184 10.01 22.40 20.01
CA LEU A 184 10.09 23.52 20.94
C LEU A 184 8.89 24.45 20.72
N PRO A 185 8.37 25.12 21.77
CA PRO A 185 7.37 26.15 21.58
C PRO A 185 7.96 27.27 20.73
N MET A 186 7.16 27.88 19.85
CA MET A 186 7.65 28.97 18.98
C MET A 186 7.98 30.24 19.77
N HIS A 187 7.21 30.45 20.84
CA HIS A 187 7.32 31.59 21.74
C HIS A 187 7.60 31.07 23.16
N LEU A 188 8.53 31.70 23.87
CA LEU A 188 8.60 31.50 25.32
C LEU A 188 7.30 32.01 25.94
N LYS A 189 6.69 31.23 26.84
CA LYS A 189 5.54 31.72 27.59
C LYS A 189 5.96 33.02 28.29
N PRO A 190 5.13 34.08 28.22
CA PRO A 190 5.38 35.29 28.99
C PRO A 190 5.40 34.99 30.50
#